data_AF-A0A840V8A4-F1
#
_entry.id   AF-A0A840V8A4-F1
#
_cell.length_a   1.000
_cell.length_b   1.000
_cell.length_c   1.000
_cell.angle_alpha   90.00
_cell.angle_beta   90.00
_cell.angle_gamma   90.00
#
_symmetry.space_group_name_H-M   'P 1'
#
loop_
_entity.id
_entity.type
_entity.pdbx_description
1 polymer ?
#
loop_
_entity_poly.entity_id
_entity_poly.type
_entity_poly.pdbx_seq_one_letter_code
_entity_poly.pdbx_strand_id
1 'polypeptide(L)'
;MKLPLVALILASAVMAAEPSKDDFKKALEEDPNDRSALYNFGMASYMDEDYAQAIDSWQRLEKLEPADWQLKAKLIQAYWAAGQHDKAEATIGELRAARSAGKSDELKKQTFFIRDQFVVGEFRVFTLEYFDLAGERPLLWKFILRSGDKAASRYFSLGSYDSTNEFMRTNGDLKPDERAFHLDGYSSNGDHQTFSFFRERPKYEAVRSQVIEILHGKRSEISSTRATNEGERDRRKTPVEPVVPLPSDGAE
;
A
#
# COMPACT_ATOMS: atom_id res chain seq x y z
N MET A 1 1.35 -19.19 48.05
CA MET A 1 1.26 -17.75 47.70
C MET A 1 2.67 -17.30 47.34
N LYS A 2 3.04 -17.39 46.05
CA LYS A 2 4.35 -16.97 45.53
C LYS A 2 4.11 -15.66 44.79
N LEU A 3 4.71 -14.55 45.23
CA LEU A 3 4.88 -13.37 44.39
C LEU A 3 5.96 -13.68 43.33
N PRO A 4 5.76 -13.39 42.03
CA PRO A 4 6.86 -13.31 41.09
C PRO A 4 7.18 -11.83 40.79
N LEU A 5 8.35 -11.40 41.26
CA LEU A 5 9.38 -10.72 40.47
C LEU A 5 8.90 -9.82 39.30
N VAL A 6 8.32 -8.65 39.58
CA VAL A 6 8.20 -7.56 38.60
C VAL A 6 8.95 -6.34 39.14
N ALA A 7 10.27 -6.48 39.19
CA ALA A 7 11.22 -5.41 39.47
C ALA A 7 12.62 -5.82 38.99
N LEU A 8 12.76 -6.16 37.70
CA LEU A 8 14.03 -6.09 36.97
C LEU A 8 13.75 -6.24 35.47
N ILE A 9 13.73 -5.10 34.77
CA ILE A 9 14.05 -4.78 33.36
C ILE A 9 13.33 -3.46 33.07
N LEU A 10 13.72 -2.44 33.83
CA LEU A 10 13.34 -1.04 33.66
C LEU A 10 14.54 -0.27 34.21
N ALA A 11 15.67 -0.30 33.48
CA ALA A 11 16.86 0.57 33.59
C ALA A 11 18.21 -0.04 33.08
N SER A 12 18.24 -1.01 32.14
CA SER A 12 19.55 -1.43 31.56
C SER A 12 19.51 -1.96 30.12
N ALA A 13 18.64 -1.40 29.29
CA ALA A 13 18.98 -1.24 27.89
C ALA A 13 19.24 0.25 27.71
N VAL A 14 20.51 0.64 27.88
CA VAL A 14 21.06 1.70 27.03
C VAL A 14 20.53 1.39 25.64
N MET A 15 19.82 2.35 25.05
CA MET A 15 19.39 2.32 23.66
C MET A 15 20.47 1.61 22.83
N ALA A 16 20.24 0.36 22.44
CA ALA A 16 20.87 -0.10 21.23
C ALA A 16 20.25 0.84 20.19
N ALA A 17 21.01 1.85 19.80
CA ALA A 17 20.59 2.68 18.68
C ALA A 17 20.32 1.69 17.55
N GLU A 18 19.11 1.72 17.01
CA GLU A 18 18.80 0.97 15.79
C GLU A 18 19.95 1.22 14.80
N PRO A 19 20.52 0.17 14.16
CA PRO A 19 21.70 0.35 13.34
C PRO A 19 21.46 1.41 12.27
N SER A 20 22.40 2.33 12.12
CA SER A 20 22.28 3.42 11.17
C SER A 20 22.58 2.95 9.74
N LYS A 21 22.24 3.78 8.74
CA LYS A 21 22.68 3.57 7.35
C LYS A 21 24.20 3.34 7.25
N ASP A 22 24.99 4.04 8.06
CA ASP A 22 26.45 3.90 8.10
C ASP A 22 26.91 2.56 8.70
N ASP A 23 26.16 2.00 9.65
CA ASP A 23 26.47 0.69 10.23
C ASP A 23 26.23 -0.42 9.20
N PHE A 24 25.11 -0.35 8.46
CA PHE A 24 24.88 -1.29 7.36
C PHE A 24 25.89 -1.12 6.22
N LYS A 25 26.35 0.11 5.95
CA LYS A 25 27.41 0.34 4.98
C LYS A 25 28.71 -0.37 5.37
N LYS A 26 29.14 -0.27 6.64
CA LYS A 26 30.32 -0.99 7.14
C LYS A 26 30.14 -2.50 7.05
N ALA A 27 28.97 -3.03 7.39
CA ALA A 27 28.67 -4.44 7.23
C ALA A 27 28.83 -4.89 5.77
N LEU A 28 28.40 -4.08 4.79
CA LEU A 28 28.58 -4.34 3.36
C LEU A 28 30.03 -4.18 2.86
N GLU A 29 30.88 -3.44 3.59
CA GLU A 29 32.33 -3.39 3.32
C GLU A 29 33.03 -4.67 3.78
N GLU A 30 32.55 -5.29 4.87
CA GLU A 30 33.06 -6.57 5.38
C GLU A 30 32.53 -7.77 4.58
N ASP A 31 31.22 -7.81 4.31
CA ASP A 31 30.57 -8.79 3.43
C ASP A 31 29.63 -8.08 2.43
N PRO A 32 30.06 -7.91 1.17
CA PRO A 32 29.24 -7.31 0.12
C PRO A 32 27.96 -8.07 -0.22
N ASN A 33 27.78 -9.31 0.25
CA ASN A 33 26.60 -10.13 -0.01
C ASN A 33 25.82 -10.44 1.28
N ASP A 34 26.09 -9.73 2.38
CA ASP A 34 25.26 -9.82 3.59
C ASP A 34 23.83 -9.39 3.25
N ARG A 35 22.91 -10.37 3.31
CA ARG A 35 21.50 -10.20 2.93
C ARG A 35 20.79 -9.20 3.82
N SER A 36 21.02 -9.29 5.12
CA SER A 36 20.39 -8.41 6.12
C SER A 36 20.92 -6.99 5.97
N ALA A 37 22.23 -6.83 5.76
CA ALA A 37 22.82 -5.53 5.49
C ALA A 37 22.33 -4.93 4.17
N LEU A 38 22.21 -5.71 3.09
CA LEU A 38 21.65 -5.24 1.82
C LEU A 38 20.19 -4.79 1.97
N TYR A 39 19.36 -5.57 2.66
CA TYR A 39 17.95 -5.23 2.88
C TYR A 39 17.83 -3.95 3.69
N ASN A 40 18.52 -3.87 4.83
CA ASN A 40 18.40 -2.76 5.77
C ASN A 40 19.09 -1.49 5.27
N PHE A 41 20.23 -1.60 4.57
CA PHE A 41 20.83 -0.44 3.88
C PHE A 41 19.91 0.10 2.80
N GLY A 42 19.23 -0.80 2.06
CA GLY A 42 18.23 -0.39 1.08
C GLY A 42 17.04 0.33 1.72
N MET A 43 16.56 -0.17 2.87
CA MET A 43 15.48 0.46 3.63
C MET A 43 15.88 1.85 4.17
N ALA A 44 17.04 1.95 4.81
CA ALA A 44 17.55 3.21 5.33
C ALA A 44 17.75 4.22 4.19
N SER A 45 18.31 3.78 3.06
CA SER A 45 18.46 4.61 1.86
C SER A 45 17.12 5.08 1.29
N TYR A 46 16.10 4.22 1.27
CA TYR A 46 14.76 4.59 0.83
C TYR A 46 14.14 5.66 1.75
N MET A 47 14.34 5.54 3.07
CA MET A 47 13.84 6.52 4.04
C MET A 47 14.58 7.86 3.97
N ASP A 48 15.87 7.85 3.60
CA ASP A 48 16.66 9.04 3.31
C ASP A 48 16.37 9.65 1.93
N GLU A 49 15.37 9.13 1.20
CA GLU A 49 15.02 9.50 -0.18
C GLU A 49 16.14 9.25 -1.20
N ASP A 50 17.17 8.48 -0.82
CA ASP A 50 18.23 7.99 -1.68
C ASP A 50 17.78 6.72 -2.41
N TYR A 51 16.81 6.90 -3.29
CA TYR A 51 16.20 5.80 -4.02
C TYR A 51 17.19 5.07 -4.93
N ALA A 52 18.26 5.72 -5.37
CA ALA A 52 19.30 5.09 -6.18
C ALA A 52 20.04 4.00 -5.38
N GLN A 53 20.49 4.32 -4.16
CA GLN A 53 21.14 3.34 -3.29
C GLN A 53 20.16 2.25 -2.79
N ALA A 54 18.90 2.62 -2.56
CA ALA A 54 17.86 1.65 -2.22
C ALA A 54 17.67 0.61 -3.33
N ILE A 55 17.52 1.06 -4.58
CA ILE A 55 17.37 0.20 -5.75
C ILE A 55 18.60 -0.68 -5.94
N ASP A 56 19.82 -0.12 -5.90
CA ASP A 56 21.05 -0.92 -6.08
C ASP A 56 21.14 -2.06 -5.05
N SER A 57 20.89 -1.75 -3.78
CA SER A 57 21.03 -2.71 -2.68
C SER A 57 19.97 -3.82 -2.78
N TRP A 58 18.73 -3.46 -3.07
CA TRP A 58 17.66 -4.45 -3.26
C TRP A 58 17.78 -5.24 -4.56
N GLN A 59 18.35 -4.68 -5.63
CA GLN A 59 18.69 -5.44 -6.85
C GLN A 59 19.83 -6.44 -6.62
N ARG A 60 20.82 -6.08 -5.80
CA ARG A 60 21.87 -7.01 -5.37
C ARG A 60 21.26 -8.15 -4.54
N LEU A 61 20.36 -7.83 -3.62
CA LEU A 61 19.65 -8.83 -2.82
C LEU A 61 18.75 -9.73 -3.69
N GLU A 62 18.05 -9.18 -4.69
CA GLU A 62 17.20 -9.96 -5.61
C GLU A 62 18.00 -11.02 -6.39
N LYS A 63 19.27 -10.76 -6.71
CA LYS A 63 20.16 -11.76 -7.32
C LYS A 63 20.49 -12.92 -6.38
N LEU A 64 20.55 -12.66 -5.08
CA LEU A 64 20.80 -13.67 -4.04
C LEU A 64 19.52 -14.42 -3.67
N GLU A 65 18.36 -13.77 -3.77
CA GLU A 65 17.05 -14.25 -3.34
C GLU A 65 15.95 -13.99 -4.40
N PRO A 66 16.03 -14.61 -5.58
CA PRO A 66 15.14 -14.30 -6.71
C PRO A 66 13.68 -14.71 -6.50
N ALA A 67 13.36 -15.40 -5.41
CA ALA A 67 12.01 -15.85 -5.07
C ALA A 67 11.33 -14.99 -3.99
N ASP A 68 12.04 -14.00 -3.43
CA ASP A 68 11.48 -13.10 -2.41
C ASP A 68 10.53 -12.08 -3.07
N TRP A 69 9.23 -12.29 -2.85
CA TRP A 69 8.21 -11.42 -3.41
C TRP A 69 8.03 -10.13 -2.60
N GLN A 70 8.37 -10.13 -1.31
CA GLN A 70 8.37 -8.95 -0.45
C GLN A 70 9.45 -7.97 -0.90
N LEU A 71 10.66 -8.46 -1.20
CA LEU A 71 11.72 -7.66 -1.79
C LEU A 71 11.30 -7.07 -3.14
N LYS A 72 10.64 -7.87 -3.97
CA LYS A 72 10.09 -7.40 -5.25
C LYS A 72 9.10 -6.26 -5.05
N ALA A 73 8.25 -6.33 -4.02
CA ALA A 73 7.36 -5.23 -3.65
C ALA A 73 8.11 -3.97 -3.18
N LYS A 74 9.26 -4.11 -2.49
CA LYS A 74 10.12 -2.97 -2.11
C LYS A 74 10.77 -2.30 -3.32
N LEU A 75 11.25 -3.09 -4.29
CA LEU A 75 11.75 -2.56 -5.57
C LEU A 75 10.69 -1.80 -6.35
N ILE A 76 9.44 -2.29 -6.39
CA ILE A 76 8.31 -1.58 -7.02
C ILE A 76 8.14 -0.19 -6.39
N GLN A 77 8.13 -0.10 -5.06
CA GLN A 77 8.00 1.18 -4.34
C GLN A 77 9.19 2.11 -4.63
N ALA A 78 10.42 1.59 -4.64
CA ALA A 78 11.61 2.37 -4.96
C ALA A 78 11.60 2.92 -6.38
N TYR A 79 11.16 2.11 -7.37
CA TYR A 79 11.01 2.58 -8.74
C TYR A 79 9.94 3.67 -8.88
N TRP A 80 8.82 3.57 -8.16
CA TRP A 80 7.83 4.65 -8.09
C TRP A 80 8.43 5.93 -7.51
N ALA A 81 9.10 5.83 -6.37
CA ALA A 81 9.71 6.98 -5.71
C ALA A 81 10.82 7.64 -6.55
N ALA A 82 11.59 6.84 -7.30
CA ALA A 82 12.61 7.31 -8.22
C ALA A 82 12.09 7.83 -9.58
N GLY A 83 10.76 7.84 -9.80
CA GLY A 83 10.16 8.23 -11.08
C GLY A 83 10.38 7.22 -12.23
N GLN A 84 10.86 6.01 -11.92
CA GLN A 84 11.12 4.93 -12.88
C GLN A 84 9.86 4.08 -13.10
N HIS A 85 8.75 4.71 -13.49
CA HIS A 85 7.42 4.08 -13.53
C HIS A 85 7.36 2.86 -14.46
N ASP A 86 8.03 2.91 -15.61
CA ASP A 86 8.06 1.79 -16.56
C ASP A 86 8.69 0.53 -15.93
N LYS A 87 9.75 0.70 -15.12
CA LYS A 87 10.35 -0.41 -14.38
C LYS A 87 9.41 -0.91 -13.29
N ALA A 88 8.74 0.00 -12.57
CA ALA A 88 7.76 -0.39 -11.57
C ALA A 88 6.64 -1.25 -12.19
N GLU A 89 6.07 -0.85 -13.33
CA GLU A 89 5.04 -1.62 -14.04
C GLU A 89 5.54 -2.97 -14.54
N ALA A 90 6.76 -3.02 -15.09
CA ALA A 90 7.38 -4.28 -15.49
C ALA A 90 7.55 -5.23 -14.29
N THR A 91 8.07 -4.73 -13.17
CA THR A 91 8.25 -5.50 -11.94
C THR A 91 6.92 -5.98 -11.34
N ILE A 92 5.86 -5.18 -11.42
CA ILE A 92 4.48 -5.58 -11.04
C ILE A 92 3.98 -6.71 -11.94
N GLY A 93 4.24 -6.63 -13.25
CA GLY A 93 3.93 -7.71 -14.19
C GLY A 93 4.59 -9.03 -13.80
N GLU A 94 5.87 -8.99 -13.45
CA GLU A 94 6.63 -10.15 -12.97
C GLU A 94 6.07 -10.69 -11.64
N LEU A 95 5.71 -9.81 -10.69
CA LEU A 95 5.12 -10.21 -9.40
C LEU A 95 3.78 -10.95 -9.61
N ARG A 96 2.92 -10.42 -10.48
CA ARG A 96 1.63 -11.06 -10.84
C ARG A 96 1.86 -12.40 -11.54
N ALA A 97 2.81 -12.48 -12.46
CA ALA A 97 3.17 -13.73 -13.14
C ALA A 97 3.70 -14.78 -12.14
N ALA A 98 4.56 -14.38 -11.20
CA ALA A 98 5.08 -15.26 -10.16
C ALA A 98 3.97 -15.78 -9.23
N ARG A 99 3.02 -14.92 -8.83
CA ARG A 99 1.82 -15.32 -8.06
C ARG A 99 0.99 -16.33 -8.84
N SER A 100 0.67 -16.02 -10.10
CA SER A 100 -0.16 -16.88 -10.95
C SER A 100 0.49 -18.23 -11.25
N ALA A 101 1.82 -18.26 -11.40
CA ALA A 101 2.61 -19.48 -11.59
C ALA A 101 2.83 -20.25 -10.27
N GLY A 102 2.35 -19.72 -9.14
CA GLY A 102 2.46 -20.36 -7.84
C GLY A 102 3.89 -20.51 -7.34
N LYS A 103 4.77 -19.55 -7.63
CA LYS A 103 6.20 -19.59 -7.25
C LYS A 103 6.43 -19.49 -5.74
N SER A 104 5.46 -18.99 -4.97
CA SER A 104 5.48 -18.94 -3.52
C SER A 104 4.07 -19.17 -2.97
N ASP A 105 3.92 -20.10 -2.03
CA ASP A 105 2.64 -20.37 -1.36
C ASP A 105 2.16 -19.19 -0.51
N GLU A 106 3.10 -18.39 0.01
CA GLU A 106 2.78 -17.15 0.69
C GLU A 106 2.20 -16.13 -0.29
N LEU A 107 2.91 -15.87 -1.40
CA LEU A 107 2.48 -14.92 -2.43
C LEU A 107 1.09 -15.28 -3.01
N LYS A 108 0.81 -16.57 -3.21
CA LYS A 108 -0.51 -17.04 -3.68
C LYS A 108 -1.65 -16.64 -2.75
N LYS A 109 -1.39 -16.60 -1.43
CA LYS A 109 -2.39 -16.25 -0.42
C LYS A 109 -2.58 -14.74 -0.27
N GLN A 110 -1.64 -13.94 -0.78
CA GLN A 110 -1.75 -12.49 -0.72
C GLN A 110 -2.89 -11.99 -1.60
N THR A 111 -3.65 -11.04 -1.06
CA THR A 111 -4.74 -10.35 -1.76
C THR A 111 -4.27 -9.03 -2.38
N PHE A 112 -3.24 -8.40 -1.79
CA PHE A 112 -2.64 -7.17 -2.29
C PHE A 112 -1.14 -7.12 -1.98
N PHE A 113 -0.47 -6.13 -2.55
CA PHE A 113 0.88 -5.70 -2.18
C PHE A 113 0.92 -4.16 -2.09
N ILE A 114 1.95 -3.60 -1.44
CA ILE A 114 2.16 -2.15 -1.43
C ILE A 114 2.82 -1.76 -2.74
N ARG A 115 2.09 -1.00 -3.55
CA ARG A 115 2.50 -0.53 -4.87
C ARG A 115 3.36 0.73 -4.80
N ASP A 116 2.93 1.70 -4.01
CA ASP A 116 3.54 3.04 -3.98
C ASP A 116 3.39 3.65 -2.58
N GLN A 117 4.33 4.52 -2.21
CA GLN A 117 4.26 5.38 -1.04
C GLN A 117 4.68 6.80 -1.41
N PHE A 118 3.88 7.79 -1.03
CA PHE A 118 4.19 9.20 -1.31
C PHE A 118 3.60 10.14 -0.26
N VAL A 119 4.13 11.36 -0.20
CA VAL A 119 3.69 12.39 0.76
C VAL A 119 2.85 13.46 0.07
N VAL A 120 1.73 13.84 0.69
CA VAL A 120 0.88 14.96 0.27
C VAL A 120 0.47 15.75 1.50
N GLY A 121 1.05 16.94 1.69
CA GLY A 121 0.87 17.72 2.91
C GLY A 121 1.33 16.93 4.14
N GLU A 122 0.46 16.77 5.13
CA GLU A 122 0.74 15.97 6.33
C GLU A 122 0.61 14.45 6.12
N PHE A 123 0.05 14.02 4.99
CA PHE A 123 -0.29 12.61 4.78
C PHE A 123 0.84 11.88 4.09
N ARG A 124 1.31 10.79 4.70
CA ARG A 124 1.94 9.68 3.98
C ARG A 124 0.84 8.77 3.44
N VAL A 125 0.82 8.58 2.14
CA VAL A 125 -0.15 7.76 1.42
C VAL A 125 0.49 6.42 1.07
N PHE A 126 -0.15 5.32 1.46
CA PHE A 126 0.20 3.97 1.06
C PHE A 126 -0.81 3.48 0.04
N THR A 127 -0.36 3.14 -1.15
CA THR A 127 -1.22 2.53 -2.17
C THR A 127 -1.11 1.02 -2.11
N LEU A 128 -2.19 0.36 -1.72
CA LEU A 128 -2.35 -1.08 -1.83
C LEU A 128 -2.91 -1.38 -3.21
N GLU A 129 -2.27 -2.30 -3.92
CA GLU A 129 -2.79 -2.86 -5.16
C GLU A 129 -3.24 -4.29 -4.96
N TYR A 130 -4.51 -4.54 -5.29
CA TYR A 130 -5.10 -5.86 -5.19
C TYR A 130 -4.79 -6.67 -6.45
N PHE A 131 -4.43 -7.94 -6.26
CA PHE A 131 -4.12 -8.84 -7.37
C PHE A 131 -5.37 -9.16 -8.20
N ASP A 132 -6.51 -9.33 -7.54
CA ASP A 132 -7.75 -9.80 -8.14
C ASP A 132 -8.90 -8.85 -7.79
N LEU A 133 -9.79 -8.60 -8.76
CA LEU A 133 -11.08 -7.94 -8.51
C LEU A 133 -12.03 -8.98 -7.90
N ALA A 134 -11.96 -9.17 -6.59
CA ALA A 134 -12.73 -10.17 -5.86
C ALA A 134 -13.51 -9.59 -4.66
N GLY A 135 -14.54 -10.32 -4.23
CA GLY A 135 -15.40 -9.93 -3.11
C GLY A 135 -16.59 -9.06 -3.54
N GLU A 136 -17.37 -8.60 -2.56
CA GLU A 136 -18.57 -7.77 -2.79
C GLU A 136 -18.21 -6.36 -3.27
N ARG A 137 -17.08 -5.83 -2.79
CA ARG A 137 -16.54 -4.51 -3.15
C ARG A 137 -15.14 -4.66 -3.72
N PRO A 138 -15.00 -5.22 -4.93
CA PRO A 138 -13.71 -5.48 -5.52
C PRO A 138 -12.97 -4.17 -5.76
N LEU A 139 -11.74 -4.11 -5.26
CA LEU A 139 -10.86 -2.95 -5.37
C LEU A 139 -9.73 -3.26 -6.34
N LEU A 140 -9.36 -2.27 -7.13
CA LEU A 140 -8.09 -2.28 -7.84
C LEU A 140 -6.98 -1.66 -6.97
N TRP A 141 -7.27 -0.48 -6.41
CA TRP A 141 -6.35 0.24 -5.52
C TRP A 141 -7.06 0.74 -4.27
N LYS A 142 -6.35 0.75 -3.14
CA LYS A 142 -6.76 1.42 -1.90
C LYS A 142 -5.63 2.34 -1.43
N PHE A 143 -5.95 3.60 -1.22
CA PHE A 143 -5.04 4.64 -0.76
C PHE A 143 -5.29 4.87 0.72
N ILE A 144 -4.40 4.36 1.57
CA ILE A 144 -4.45 4.52 3.02
C ILE A 144 -3.62 5.75 3.40
N LEU A 145 -4.15 6.59 4.27
CA LEU A 145 -3.50 7.83 4.70
C LEU A 145 -3.02 7.69 6.15
N ARG A 146 -1.80 8.15 6.42
CA ARG A 146 -1.27 8.31 7.78
C ARG A 146 -0.76 9.73 7.98
N SER A 147 -1.02 10.31 9.14
CA SER A 147 -0.42 11.58 9.59
C SER A 147 0.40 11.28 10.84
N GLY A 148 1.72 11.37 10.71
CA GLY A 148 2.67 10.76 11.67
C GLY A 148 2.36 9.27 11.88
N ASP A 149 2.32 8.83 13.14
CA ASP A 149 2.06 7.43 13.49
C ASP A 149 0.58 7.04 13.42
N LYS A 150 -0.33 7.99 13.20
CA LYS A 150 -1.77 7.73 13.27
C LYS A 150 -2.36 7.48 11.88
N ALA A 151 -3.18 6.44 11.77
CA ALA A 151 -4.04 6.28 10.59
C ALA A 151 -5.05 7.43 10.53
N ALA A 152 -5.23 8.01 9.35
CA ALA A 152 -6.26 9.01 9.15
C ALA A 152 -7.64 8.36 9.23
N SER A 153 -8.65 9.15 9.60
CA SER A 153 -10.05 8.72 9.61
C SER A 153 -10.65 8.56 8.21
N ARG A 154 -9.86 8.70 7.15
CA ARG A 154 -10.32 8.61 5.75
C ARG A 154 -9.37 7.80 4.89
N TYR A 155 -9.89 7.20 3.82
CA TYR A 155 -9.13 6.53 2.76
C TYR A 155 -9.80 6.74 1.41
N PHE A 156 -9.07 6.49 0.33
CA PHE A 156 -9.63 6.46 -1.02
C PHE A 156 -9.51 5.06 -1.61
N SER A 157 -10.35 4.73 -2.57
CA SER A 157 -10.20 3.51 -3.34
C SER A 157 -10.61 3.70 -4.79
N LEU A 158 -9.95 2.95 -5.66
CA LEU A 158 -10.43 2.73 -7.01
C LEU A 158 -11.11 1.36 -7.04
N GLY A 159 -12.44 1.36 -7.02
CA GLY A 159 -13.27 0.17 -7.06
C GLY A 159 -13.86 -0.08 -8.45
N SER A 160 -14.45 -1.27 -8.62
CA SER A 160 -15.30 -1.56 -9.77
C SER A 160 -16.41 -2.51 -9.35
N TYR A 161 -17.54 -2.00 -8.88
CA TYR A 161 -18.60 -2.85 -8.31
C TYR A 161 -19.58 -3.33 -9.38
N ASP A 162 -20.04 -4.57 -9.27
CA ASP A 162 -20.95 -5.14 -10.27
C ASP A 162 -22.29 -4.37 -10.31
N SER A 163 -22.78 -3.91 -9.16
CA SER A 163 -23.97 -3.05 -9.06
C SER A 163 -23.81 -1.71 -9.79
N THR A 164 -22.63 -1.09 -9.70
CA THR A 164 -22.34 0.17 -10.41
C THR A 164 -22.25 -0.08 -11.91
N ASN A 165 -21.62 -1.18 -12.32
CA ASN A 165 -21.53 -1.57 -13.72
C ASN A 165 -22.92 -1.86 -14.32
N GLU A 166 -23.79 -2.58 -13.60
CA GLU A 166 -25.17 -2.86 -14.03
C GLU A 166 -26.02 -1.59 -14.16
N PHE A 167 -25.92 -0.68 -13.20
CA PHE A 167 -26.59 0.62 -13.26
C PHE A 167 -26.14 1.44 -14.48
N MET A 168 -24.84 1.54 -14.73
CA MET A 168 -24.32 2.27 -15.89
C MET A 168 -24.74 1.64 -17.21
N ARG A 169 -24.83 0.31 -17.31
CA ARG A 169 -25.35 -0.37 -18.50
C ARG A 169 -26.82 -0.07 -18.75
N THR A 170 -27.63 -0.08 -17.68
CA THR A 170 -29.07 0.22 -17.76
C THR A 170 -29.32 1.64 -18.28
N ASN A 171 -28.44 2.58 -17.93
CA ASN A 171 -28.52 3.97 -18.39
C ASN A 171 -27.87 4.21 -19.77
N GLY A 172 -27.25 3.20 -20.38
CA GLY A 172 -26.54 3.33 -21.65
C GLY A 172 -25.16 3.99 -21.56
N ASP A 173 -24.62 4.17 -20.35
CA ASP A 173 -23.31 4.78 -20.09
C ASP A 173 -22.13 3.80 -20.21
N LEU A 174 -22.43 2.49 -20.25
CA LEU A 174 -21.46 1.40 -20.32
C LEU A 174 -21.95 0.29 -21.26
N LYS A 175 -21.08 -0.23 -22.13
CA LYS A 175 -21.42 -1.36 -23.00
C LYS A 175 -21.43 -2.70 -22.23
N PRO A 176 -22.03 -3.77 -22.80
CA PRO A 176 -22.08 -5.09 -22.14
C PRO A 176 -20.71 -5.68 -21.77
N ASP A 177 -19.69 -5.47 -22.61
CA ASP A 177 -18.32 -5.98 -22.47
C ASP A 177 -17.36 -5.02 -21.75
N GLU A 178 -17.81 -3.79 -21.47
CA GLU A 178 -17.03 -2.80 -20.75
C GLU A 178 -17.17 -2.96 -19.23
N ARG A 179 -16.15 -2.52 -18.49
CA ARG A 179 -16.12 -2.48 -17.02
C ARG A 179 -15.66 -1.11 -16.55
N ALA A 180 -16.54 -0.43 -15.81
CA ALA A 180 -16.28 0.87 -15.25
C ALA A 180 -15.61 0.79 -13.88
N PHE A 181 -14.72 1.74 -13.61
CA PHE A 181 -14.04 1.94 -12.34
C PHE A 181 -14.43 3.29 -11.76
N HIS A 182 -14.43 3.40 -10.44
CA HIS A 182 -14.81 4.62 -9.75
C HIS A 182 -13.84 4.91 -8.61
N LEU A 183 -13.43 6.18 -8.52
CA LEU A 183 -12.56 6.69 -7.46
C LEU A 183 -13.44 7.28 -6.36
N ASP A 184 -13.43 6.64 -5.20
CA ASP A 184 -14.23 7.03 -4.05
C ASP A 184 -13.37 7.40 -2.84
N GLY A 185 -13.91 8.25 -1.98
CA GLY A 185 -13.43 8.55 -0.64
C GLY A 185 -14.40 8.04 0.42
N TYR A 186 -13.84 7.52 1.50
CA TYR A 186 -14.58 6.98 2.64
C TYR A 186 -14.02 7.58 3.92
N SER A 187 -14.90 7.89 4.86
CA SER A 187 -14.53 8.36 6.20
C SER A 187 -15.06 7.44 7.30
N SER A 188 -14.43 7.46 8.47
CA SER A 188 -14.74 6.59 9.60
C SER A 188 -16.13 6.82 10.19
N ASN A 189 -16.70 8.01 9.98
CA ASN A 189 -18.09 8.33 10.30
C ASN A 189 -19.09 7.69 9.31
N GLY A 190 -18.60 7.00 8.27
CA GLY A 190 -19.44 6.32 7.30
C GLY A 190 -19.84 7.16 6.09
N ASP A 191 -19.25 8.35 5.92
CA ASP A 191 -19.41 9.17 4.72
C ASP A 191 -18.77 8.51 3.50
N HIS A 192 -19.38 8.75 2.35
CA HIS A 192 -18.95 8.26 1.04
C HIS A 192 -18.98 9.39 0.03
N GLN A 193 -17.95 9.49 -0.81
CA GLN A 193 -17.80 10.52 -1.85
C GLN A 193 -17.28 9.86 -3.12
N THR A 194 -17.89 10.13 -4.27
CA THR A 194 -17.39 9.68 -5.57
C THR A 194 -16.76 10.86 -6.30
N PHE A 195 -15.51 10.73 -6.71
CA PHE A 195 -14.72 11.79 -7.34
C PHE A 195 -14.57 11.64 -8.85
N SER A 196 -14.57 10.40 -9.36
CA SER A 196 -14.41 10.12 -10.79
C SER A 196 -14.98 8.76 -11.18
N PHE A 197 -15.42 8.66 -12.43
CA PHE A 197 -15.71 7.39 -13.12
C PHE A 197 -14.77 7.23 -14.31
N PHE A 198 -14.37 5.99 -14.58
CA PHE A 198 -13.56 5.59 -15.73
C PHE A 198 -14.28 4.46 -16.45
N ARG A 199 -14.48 4.56 -17.76
CA ARG A 199 -15.21 3.53 -18.56
C ARG A 199 -14.36 2.30 -18.88
N GLU A 200 -13.06 2.40 -18.61
CA GLU A 200 -12.08 1.34 -18.75
C GLU A 200 -11.08 1.42 -17.59
N ARG A 201 -10.21 0.42 -17.45
CA ARG A 201 -9.19 0.38 -16.40
C ARG A 201 -8.21 1.55 -16.58
N PRO A 202 -8.17 2.53 -15.66
CA PRO A 202 -7.29 3.68 -15.83
C PRO A 202 -5.83 3.30 -15.57
N LYS A 203 -4.91 4.10 -16.12
CA LYS A 203 -3.51 4.09 -15.70
C LYS A 203 -3.40 4.58 -14.25
N TYR A 204 -2.44 4.03 -13.52
CA TYR A 204 -2.26 4.35 -12.11
C TYR A 204 -1.90 5.81 -11.88
N GLU A 205 -1.02 6.37 -12.70
CA GLU A 205 -0.56 7.75 -12.62
C GLU A 205 -1.73 8.73 -12.69
N ALA A 206 -2.72 8.43 -13.53
CA ALA A 206 -3.92 9.25 -13.66
C ALA A 206 -4.72 9.26 -12.35
N VAL A 207 -4.92 8.11 -11.71
CA VAL A 207 -5.67 8.01 -10.44
C VAL A 207 -4.86 8.57 -9.28
N ARG A 208 -3.55 8.29 -9.21
CA ARG A 208 -2.62 8.87 -8.24
C ARG A 208 -2.64 10.40 -8.29
N SER A 209 -2.60 10.99 -9.49
CA SER A 209 -2.71 12.44 -9.67
C SER A 209 -4.03 12.98 -9.11
N GLN A 210 -5.14 12.30 -9.36
CA GLN A 210 -6.44 12.72 -8.82
C GLN A 210 -6.51 12.63 -7.29
N VAL A 211 -5.92 11.59 -6.68
CA VAL A 211 -5.82 11.48 -5.21
C VAL A 211 -5.02 12.65 -4.64
N ILE A 212 -3.92 13.04 -5.28
CA ILE A 212 -3.12 14.22 -4.89
C ILE A 212 -3.96 15.52 -5.02
N GLU A 213 -4.74 15.68 -6.08
CA GLU A 213 -5.63 16.83 -6.26
C GLU A 213 -6.71 16.89 -5.16
N ILE A 214 -7.34 15.76 -4.83
CA ILE A 214 -8.35 15.66 -3.76
C ILE A 214 -7.73 16.06 -2.43
N LEU A 215 -6.53 15.55 -2.13
CA LEU A 215 -5.83 15.84 -0.88
C LEU A 215 -5.42 17.31 -0.76
N HIS A 216 -5.15 17.99 -1.87
CA HIS A 216 -4.92 19.44 -1.93
C HIS A 216 -6.22 20.27 -1.98
N GLY A 217 -7.40 19.65 -1.96
CA GLY A 217 -8.68 20.36 -2.11
C GLY A 217 -8.91 20.95 -3.50
N LYS A 218 -8.19 20.47 -4.52
CA LYS A 218 -8.27 20.94 -5.91
C LYS A 218 -9.26 20.15 -6.76
N ARG A 219 -9.83 19.08 -6.20
CA ARG A 219 -10.87 18.25 -6.84
C ARG A 219 -12.04 18.05 -5.88
N SER A 220 -13.23 18.40 -6.35
CA SER A 220 -14.49 18.18 -5.63
C SER A 220 -15.12 16.86 -6.03
N GLU A 221 -15.94 16.31 -5.14
CA GLU A 221 -16.77 15.15 -5.41
C GLU A 221 -17.81 15.44 -6.49
N ILE A 222 -18.14 14.42 -7.28
CA ILE A 222 -19.27 14.40 -8.21
C ILE A 222 -20.57 14.10 -7.45
N SER A 223 -20.48 13.23 -6.44
CA SER A 223 -21.60 12.83 -5.59
C SER A 223 -21.10 12.49 -4.19
N SER A 224 -21.95 12.68 -3.18
CA SER A 224 -21.65 12.26 -1.80
C SER A 224 -22.88 11.83 -1.03
N THR A 225 -22.66 10.93 -0.07
CA THR A 225 -23.64 10.47 0.91
C THR A 225 -23.05 10.70 2.29
N ARG A 226 -23.78 11.43 3.15
CA ARG A 226 -23.42 11.60 4.55
C ARG A 226 -24.12 10.57 5.42
N ALA A 227 -23.42 9.96 6.36
CA ALA A 227 -24.07 9.10 7.33
C ALA A 227 -24.99 9.93 8.24
N THR A 228 -26.29 9.62 8.23
CA THR A 228 -27.25 10.15 9.21
C THR A 228 -27.34 9.21 10.42
N ASN A 229 -27.66 9.75 11.60
CA ASN A 229 -27.79 8.97 12.86
C ASN A 229 -28.78 7.79 12.79
N GLU A 230 -29.64 7.71 11.76
CA GLU A 230 -30.56 6.57 11.56
C GLU A 230 -29.88 5.35 10.92
N GLY A 231 -28.83 5.55 10.12
CA GLY A 231 -28.04 4.46 9.50
C GLY A 231 -27.11 3.73 10.46
N GLU A 232 -26.91 4.27 11.66
CA GLU A 232 -26.03 3.74 12.71
C GLU A 232 -26.61 2.47 13.37
N ARG A 233 -27.95 2.28 13.31
CA ARG A 233 -28.60 1.09 13.87
C ARG A 233 -28.40 -0.17 13.02
N ASP A 234 -28.21 -0.03 11.71
CA ASP A 234 -28.11 -1.18 10.80
C ASP A 234 -26.65 -1.60 10.52
N ARG A 235 -25.71 -0.66 10.62
CA ARG A 235 -24.26 -0.91 10.42
C ARG A 235 -23.55 -1.62 11.57
N ARG A 236 -24.20 -1.83 12.72
CA ARG A 236 -23.68 -2.70 13.80
C ARG A 236 -23.56 -4.18 13.41
N LYS A 237 -23.93 -4.54 12.18
CA LYS A 237 -23.71 -5.85 11.57
C LYS A 237 -22.59 -5.88 10.52
N THR A 238 -22.01 -4.73 10.16
CA THR A 238 -20.89 -4.69 9.22
C THR A 238 -19.61 -4.99 10.00
N PRO A 239 -18.84 -6.03 9.65
CA PRO A 239 -17.56 -6.28 10.30
C PRO A 239 -16.68 -5.04 10.14
N VAL A 240 -16.10 -4.56 11.23
CA VAL A 240 -14.94 -3.67 11.15
C VAL A 240 -13.87 -4.50 10.44
N GLU A 241 -13.53 -4.15 9.20
CA GLU A 241 -12.41 -4.79 8.52
C GLU A 241 -11.20 -4.69 9.47
N PRO A 242 -10.48 -5.80 9.72
CA PRO A 242 -9.32 -5.76 10.58
C PRO A 242 -8.38 -4.68 10.04
N VAL A 243 -7.87 -3.84 10.93
CA VAL A 243 -6.72 -2.99 10.63
C VAL A 243 -5.61 -3.95 10.25
N VAL A 244 -5.37 -4.13 8.94
CA VAL A 244 -4.25 -4.93 8.46
C VAL A 244 -3.01 -4.21 8.98
N PRO A 245 -2.22 -4.81 9.87
CA PRO A 245 -0.93 -4.26 10.21
C PRO A 245 -0.15 -4.20 8.90
N LEU A 246 0.21 -2.99 8.46
CA LEU A 246 1.29 -2.88 7.50
C LEU A 246 2.50 -3.55 8.15
N PRO A 247 3.29 -4.36 7.42
CA PRO A 247 4.47 -4.99 7.99
C PRO A 247 5.27 -3.93 8.74
N SER A 248 5.56 -4.20 10.01
CA SER A 248 6.40 -3.33 10.82
C SER A 248 7.70 -3.09 10.05
N ASP A 249 8.18 -1.86 10.04
CA ASP A 249 9.41 -1.48 9.34
C ASP A 249 10.68 -2.18 9.87
N GLY A 250 10.54 -3.08 10.86
CA GLY A 250 11.53 -4.08 11.24
C GLY A 250 11.01 -5.48 10.91
N ALA A 251 11.65 -6.15 9.96
CA ALA A 251 11.67 -7.61 9.91
C ALA A 251 12.89 -8.05 10.74
N GLU A 252 12.62 -8.78 11.82
CA GLU A 252 13.59 -9.63 12.51
C GLU A 252 14.08 -10.77 11.60
#